data_AF-X0T0B1-F1
#
_entry.id   AF-X0T0B1-F1
#
_cell.length_a   1.000
_cell.length_b   1.000
_cell.length_c   1.000
_cell.angle_alpha   90.00
_cell.angle_beta   90.00
_cell.angle_gamma   90.00
#
_symmetry.space_group_name_H-M   'P 1'
#
loop_
_entity.id
_entity.type
_entity.pdbx_description
1 polymer ?
#
loop_
_entity_poly.entity_id
_entity_poly.type
_entity_poly.pdbx_seq_one_letter_code
_entity_poly.pdbx_strand_id
1 'polypeptide(L)'
;MGAKLKIENERMEAGEPLADIVVESSQLRGIEISGSIIPRLIDEIPIIAVAACVARGRTVIRDAAELRVKESDRIATVSRELLRLGARIELLPDGMVIHGGKPLVGAEVNTHFDHR
;
A
#
# COMPACT_ATOMS: atom_id res chain seq x y z
N MET A 1 -0.67 3.99 10.35
CA MET A 1 -1.99 3.31 10.29
C MET A 1 -2.44 2.65 11.60
N GLY A 2 -1.59 2.53 12.63
CA GLY A 2 -1.99 1.90 13.91
C GLY A 2 -1.85 0.38 13.93
N ALA A 3 -0.96 -0.18 13.10
CA ALA A 3 -0.64 -1.60 13.12
C ALA A 3 0.03 -1.99 14.44
N LYS A 4 -0.25 -3.20 14.93
CA LYS A 4 0.50 -3.80 16.03
C LYS A 4 1.76 -4.44 15.46
N LEU A 5 2.87 -3.71 15.58
CA LEU A 5 4.17 -4.11 15.07
C LEU A 5 5.21 -3.87 16.16
N LYS A 6 6.08 -4.85 16.37
CA LYS A 6 7.27 -4.73 17.20
C LYS A 6 8.50 -5.00 16.36
N ILE A 7 9.58 -4.29 16.68
CA ILE A 7 10.91 -4.51 16.13
C ILE A 7 11.72 -5.10 17.29
N GLU A 8 12.24 -6.31 17.10
CA GLU A 8 13.00 -7.04 18.10
C GLU A 8 14.37 -7.43 17.53
N ASN A 9 15.34 -7.75 18.40
CA ASN A 9 16.67 -8.23 18.01
C ASN A 9 17.40 -7.34 16.97
N GLU A 10 17.30 -6.00 17.13
CA GLU A 10 17.99 -5.03 16.30
C GLU A 10 19.51 -5.23 16.38
N ARG A 11 20.14 -5.37 15.21
CA ARG A 11 21.56 -5.64 15.08
C ARG A 11 22.11 -5.06 13.78
N MET A 12 23.43 -4.95 13.71
CA MET A 12 24.14 -4.60 12.48
C MET A 12 24.85 -5.84 11.94
N GLU A 13 24.58 -6.20 10.68
CA GLU A 13 25.20 -7.34 10.01
C GLU A 13 25.61 -6.94 8.59
N ALA A 14 26.86 -7.23 8.22
CA ALA A 14 27.44 -6.82 6.94
C ALA A 14 27.29 -5.31 6.59
N GLY A 15 27.13 -4.45 7.60
CA GLY A 15 26.96 -3.00 7.42
C GLY A 15 25.51 -2.53 7.27
N GLU A 16 24.54 -3.45 7.30
CA GLU A 16 23.11 -3.14 7.19
C GLU A 16 22.39 -3.37 8.53
N PRO A 17 21.34 -2.58 8.84
CA PRO A 17 20.50 -2.81 10.00
C PRO A 17 19.57 -4.01 9.75
N LEU A 18 19.59 -4.96 10.67
CA LEU A 18 18.70 -6.12 10.68
C LEU A 18 17.86 -6.12 11.95
N ALA A 19 16.62 -6.61 11.84
CA ALA A 19 15.73 -6.81 12.98
C ALA A 19 14.69 -7.88 12.67
N ASP A 20 14.09 -8.42 13.72
CA ASP A 20 12.96 -9.32 13.64
C ASP A 20 11.67 -8.47 13.72
N ILE A 21 10.79 -8.58 12.73
CA ILE A 21 9.54 -7.82 12.67
C ILE A 21 8.38 -8.73 13.11
N VAL A 22 7.83 -8.46 14.29
CA VAL A 22 6.70 -9.21 14.84
C VAL A 22 5.42 -8.43 14.57
N VAL A 23 4.49 -9.03 13.82
CA VAL A 23 3.23 -8.40 13.41
C VAL A 23 2.04 -9.18 13.94
N GLU A 24 1.06 -8.46 14.48
CA GLU A 24 -0.20 -9.03 14.96
C GLU A 24 -1.41 -8.43 14.20
N SER A 25 -2.52 -9.18 14.18
CA SER A 25 -3.79 -8.67 13.66
C SER A 25 -4.20 -7.38 14.39
N SER A 26 -4.57 -6.36 13.62
CA SER A 26 -4.83 -5.02 14.12
C SER A 26 -5.89 -4.29 13.30
N GLN A 27 -6.64 -3.41 13.97
CA GLN A 27 -7.58 -2.51 13.30
C GLN A 27 -6.84 -1.28 12.80
N LEU A 28 -6.66 -1.20 11.48
CA LEU A 28 -5.97 -0.09 10.85
C LEU A 28 -6.87 1.14 10.71
N ARG A 29 -6.25 2.31 10.63
CA ARG A 29 -6.90 3.60 10.31
C ARG A 29 -6.24 4.20 9.08
N GLY A 30 -7.05 4.85 8.25
CA GLY A 30 -6.58 5.59 7.09
C GLY A 30 -5.66 6.74 7.51
N ILE A 31 -4.66 7.01 6.67
CA ILE A 31 -3.63 8.05 6.88
C ILE A 31 -3.32 8.76 5.57
N GLU A 32 -2.60 9.87 5.64
CA GLU A 32 -1.97 10.45 4.45
C GLU A 32 -0.52 9.98 4.34
N ILE A 33 -0.09 9.63 3.13
CA ILE A 33 1.27 9.23 2.77
C ILE A 33 1.69 10.10 1.57
N SER A 34 2.63 11.01 1.79
CA SER A 34 3.04 12.02 0.82
C SER A 34 4.46 12.52 1.10
N GLY A 35 5.05 13.26 0.16
CA GLY A 35 6.36 13.88 0.31
C GLY A 35 7.54 12.90 0.37
N SER A 36 8.51 13.18 1.25
CA SER A 36 9.82 12.52 1.26
C SER A 36 9.81 11.04 1.64
N ILE A 37 8.69 10.54 2.16
CA ILE A 37 8.56 9.10 2.46
C ILE A 37 8.35 8.28 1.19
N ILE A 38 7.73 8.86 0.14
CA ILE A 38 7.29 8.12 -1.05
C ILE A 38 8.43 7.37 -1.75
N PRO A 39 9.61 7.99 -2.03
CA PRO A 39 10.70 7.25 -2.66
C PRO A 39 11.21 6.07 -1.83
N ARG A 40 11.02 6.09 -0.50
CA ARG A 40 11.47 5.03 0.42
C ARG A 40 10.53 3.83 0.48
N LEU A 41 9.30 3.96 -0.04
CA LEU A 41 8.26 2.92 0.00
C LEU A 41 7.53 2.75 -1.33
N ILE A 42 8.08 3.32 -2.42
CA ILE A 42 7.40 3.42 -3.72
C ILE A 42 6.90 2.05 -4.20
N ASP A 43 7.69 1.04 -3.92
CA ASP A 43 7.52 -0.33 -4.33
C ASP A 43 6.53 -1.10 -3.44
N GLU A 44 6.22 -0.58 -2.25
CA GLU A 44 5.26 -1.14 -1.29
C GLU A 44 3.88 -0.48 -1.39
N ILE A 45 3.72 0.54 -2.25
CA ILE A 45 2.42 1.19 -2.46
C ILE A 45 1.30 0.19 -2.86
N PRO A 46 1.52 -0.82 -3.75
CA PRO A 46 0.49 -1.80 -4.06
C PRO A 46 -0.06 -2.53 -2.83
N ILE A 47 0.81 -3.03 -1.94
CA ILE A 47 0.38 -3.75 -0.74
C ILE A 47 -0.18 -2.81 0.33
N ILE A 48 0.32 -1.57 0.43
CA ILE A 48 -0.27 -0.52 1.29
C ILE A 48 -1.69 -0.20 0.83
N ALA A 49 -1.95 -0.18 -0.48
CA ALA A 49 -3.29 0.07 -1.03
C ALA A 49 -4.28 -1.03 -0.62
N VAL A 50 -3.85 -2.30 -0.64
CA VAL A 50 -4.64 -3.43 -0.12
C VAL A 50 -4.96 -3.24 1.36
N ALA A 51 -3.95 -2.92 2.19
CA ALA A 51 -4.15 -2.65 3.62
C ALA A 51 -5.09 -1.46 3.88
N ALA A 52 -5.01 -0.43 3.03
CA ALA A 52 -5.87 0.75 3.11
C ALA A 52 -7.35 0.45 2.80
N CYS A 53 -7.64 -0.53 1.93
CA CYS A 53 -9.02 -0.94 1.62
C CYS A 53 -9.77 -1.46 2.86
N VAL A 54 -9.05 -2.13 3.77
CA VAL A 54 -9.64 -2.67 5.02
C VAL A 54 -9.44 -1.76 6.23
N ALA A 55 -8.68 -0.67 6.09
CA ALA A 55 -8.46 0.30 7.15
C ALA A 55 -9.69 1.20 7.36
N ARG A 56 -10.00 1.56 8.60
CA ARG A 56 -11.12 2.48 8.88
C ARG A 56 -10.78 3.91 8.42
N GLY A 57 -11.63 4.47 7.56
CA GLY A 57 -11.51 5.86 7.11
C GLY A 57 -10.83 5.96 5.75
N ARG A 58 -10.23 7.13 5.49
CA ARG A 58 -9.65 7.47 4.18
C ARG A 58 -8.13 7.43 4.24
N THR A 59 -7.50 6.70 3.33
CA THR A 59 -6.06 6.77 3.07
C THR A 59 -5.81 7.59 1.80
N VAL A 60 -4.85 8.51 1.84
CA VAL A 60 -4.49 9.35 0.70
C VAL A 60 -3.02 9.13 0.39
N ILE A 61 -2.70 8.80 -0.86
CA ILE A 61 -1.34 8.64 -1.37
C ILE A 61 -1.12 9.73 -2.44
N ARG A 62 -0.07 10.52 -2.29
CA ARG A 62 0.33 11.63 -3.17
C ARG A 62 1.81 11.55 -3.52
N ASP A 63 2.25 12.37 -4.46
CA ASP A 63 3.66 12.52 -4.88
C ASP A 63 4.30 11.22 -5.40
N ALA A 64 3.48 10.27 -5.86
CA ALA A 64 3.88 8.93 -6.29
C ALA A 64 3.78 8.75 -7.82
N ALA A 65 3.95 9.82 -8.59
CA ALA A 65 3.83 9.79 -10.06
C ALA A 65 4.79 8.77 -10.73
N GLU A 66 5.92 8.45 -10.09
CA GLU A 66 6.88 7.43 -10.55
C GLU A 66 6.25 6.04 -10.70
N LEU A 67 5.18 5.73 -9.95
CA LEU A 67 4.46 4.45 -10.08
C LEU A 67 3.87 4.22 -11.47
N ARG A 68 3.64 5.28 -12.25
CA ARG A 68 3.06 5.16 -13.60
C ARG A 68 4.02 4.57 -14.63
N VAL A 69 5.31 4.58 -14.33
CA VAL A 69 6.39 4.18 -15.23
C VAL A 69 7.23 3.02 -14.69
N LYS A 70 6.70 2.29 -13.71
CA LYS A 70 7.26 1.01 -13.24
C LYS A 70 6.99 -0.10 -14.26
N GLU A 71 7.07 -1.36 -13.87
CA GLU A 71 6.76 -2.51 -14.73
C GLU A 71 5.37 -2.43 -15.35
N SER A 72 4.42 -1.80 -14.63
CA SER A 72 3.13 -1.37 -15.13
C SER A 72 2.83 0.07 -14.68
N ASP A 73 1.74 0.68 -15.18
CA ASP A 73 1.17 1.85 -14.51
C ASP A 73 0.49 1.37 -13.21
N ARG A 74 1.28 1.25 -12.15
CA ARG A 74 0.85 0.69 -10.86
C ARG A 74 -0.23 1.52 -10.18
N ILE A 75 -0.34 2.82 -10.47
CA ILE A 75 -1.48 3.61 -9.99
C ILE A 75 -2.75 3.12 -10.67
N ALA A 76 -2.74 3.00 -11.99
CA ALA A 76 -3.91 2.61 -12.77
C ALA A 76 -4.29 1.13 -12.54
N THR A 77 -3.31 0.21 -12.59
CA THR A 77 -3.55 -1.23 -12.51
C THR A 77 -4.03 -1.64 -11.12
N VAL A 78 -3.33 -1.25 -10.05
CA VAL A 78 -3.73 -1.56 -8.67
C VAL A 78 -5.11 -0.98 -8.36
N SER A 79 -5.36 0.28 -8.71
CA SER A 79 -6.68 0.89 -8.47
C SER A 79 -7.79 0.14 -9.22
N ARG A 80 -7.56 -0.23 -10.48
CA ARG A 80 -8.53 -0.99 -11.28
C ARG A 80 -8.81 -2.36 -10.68
N GLU A 81 -7.79 -3.14 -10.35
CA GLU A 81 -7.99 -4.49 -9.82
C GLU A 81 -8.63 -4.45 -8.42
N LEU A 82 -8.29 -3.48 -7.57
CA LEU A 82 -8.95 -3.30 -6.26
C LEU A 82 -10.41 -2.85 -6.40
N LEU A 83 -10.76 -2.03 -7.39
CA LEU A 83 -12.15 -1.70 -7.71
C LEU A 83 -12.96 -2.94 -8.09
N ARG A 84 -12.36 -3.90 -8.83
CA ARG A 84 -13.00 -5.20 -9.15
C ARG A 84 -13.24 -6.05 -7.91
N LEU A 85 -12.36 -5.93 -6.91
CA LEU A 85 -12.51 -6.54 -5.59
C LEU A 85 -13.48 -5.77 -4.67
N GLY A 86 -14.20 -4.77 -5.19
CA GLY A 86 -15.22 -4.01 -4.45
C GLY A 86 -14.68 -2.89 -3.57
N ALA A 87 -13.40 -2.54 -3.70
CA ALA A 87 -12.85 -1.35 -3.03
C ALA A 87 -13.48 -0.07 -3.58
N ARG A 88 -13.37 1.02 -2.82
CA ARG A 88 -13.72 2.36 -3.29
C ARG A 88 -12.45 3.20 -3.37
N ILE A 89 -12.01 3.48 -4.60
CA ILE A 89 -10.76 4.18 -4.88
C ILE A 89 -11.01 5.31 -5.87
N GLU A 90 -10.41 6.47 -5.62
CA GLU A 90 -10.33 7.58 -6.56
C GLU A 90 -8.88 7.69 -7.05
N LEU A 91 -8.68 7.62 -8.37
CA LEU A 91 -7.35 7.77 -8.96
C LEU A 91 -6.94 9.24 -8.95
N LEU A 92 -5.66 9.48 -8.72
CA LEU A 92 -5.04 10.79 -8.85
C LEU A 92 -3.92 10.71 -9.89
N PRO A 93 -3.51 11.83 -10.51
CA PRO A 93 -2.35 11.85 -11.41
C PRO A 93 -1.07 11.34 -10.73
N ASP A 94 -0.94 11.56 -9.43
CA ASP A 94 0.25 11.31 -8.61
C ASP A 94 0.00 10.32 -7.47
N GLY A 95 -1.08 9.54 -7.51
CA GLY A 95 -1.39 8.57 -6.46
C GLY A 95 -2.85 8.12 -6.46
N MET A 96 -3.43 7.94 -5.29
CA MET A 96 -4.79 7.44 -5.13
C MET A 96 -5.39 7.79 -3.76
N VAL A 97 -6.71 7.91 -3.71
CA VAL A 97 -7.49 8.03 -2.47
C VAL A 97 -8.28 6.76 -2.27
N ILE A 98 -8.10 6.09 -1.13
CA ILE A 98 -8.72 4.81 -0.82
C ILE A 98 -9.67 5.01 0.36
N HIS A 99 -10.94 4.67 0.17
CA HIS A 99 -11.98 4.73 1.19
C HIS A 99 -12.17 3.34 1.78
N GLY A 100 -11.52 3.10 2.92
CA GLY A 100 -11.50 1.78 3.53
C GLY A 100 -12.66 1.53 4.50
N GLY A 101 -12.61 0.35 5.12
CA GLY A 101 -13.57 -0.11 6.13
C GLY A 101 -14.64 -1.04 5.57
N LYS A 102 -14.49 -1.51 4.33
CA LYS A 102 -15.29 -2.58 3.73
C LYS A 102 -14.40 -3.76 3.39
N PRO A 103 -14.85 -5.00 3.66
CA PRO A 103 -14.16 -6.19 3.16
C PRO A 103 -14.11 -6.18 1.63
N LEU A 104 -13.02 -6.69 1.09
CA LEU A 104 -12.92 -7.00 -0.34
C LEU A 104 -13.74 -8.26 -0.67
N VAL A 105 -14.26 -8.33 -1.89
CA VAL A 105 -14.95 -9.48 -2.44
C VAL A 105 -14.07 -10.19 -3.47
N GLY A 106 -14.20 -11.51 -3.58
CA GLY A 106 -13.43 -12.28 -4.56
C GLY A 106 -13.81 -11.90 -6.00
N ALA A 107 -12.80 -11.70 -6.84
CA ALA A 107 -12.94 -11.47 -8.27
C ALA A 107 -11.68 -11.98 -9.00
N GLU A 108 -11.82 -12.26 -10.29
CA GLU A 108 -10.64 -12.45 -11.14
C GLU A 108 -9.90 -11.13 -11.30
N VAL A 109 -8.58 -11.16 -11.10
CA VAL A 109 -7.68 -10.01 -11.27
C VAL A 109 -6.62 -10.35 -12.31
N ASN A 110 -6.09 -9.34 -12.99
CA ASN A 110 -4.97 -9.48 -13.91
C ASN A 110 -3.74 -8.78 -13.32
N THR A 111 -2.59 -9.44 -13.32
CA THR A 111 -1.33 -8.91 -12.78
C THR A 111 -0.67 -7.90 -13.72
N HIS A 112 -1.10 -7.83 -14.98
CA HIS A 112 -0.54 -6.95 -16.02
C HIS A 112 0.98 -7.13 -16.19
N PHE A 113 1.46 -8.37 -16.00
CA PHE A 113 2.88 -8.73 -16.00
C PHE A 113 3.72 -8.01 -14.93
N ASP A 114 3.08 -7.44 -13.92
CA ASP A 114 3.72 -6.90 -12.72
C ASP A 114 3.77 -7.97 -11.63
N HIS A 115 4.88 -8.05 -10.90
CA HIS A 115 5.09 -9.07 -9.87
C HIS A 115 4.59 -8.64 -8.48
N ARG A 116 4.29 -7.35 -8.31
CA ARG A 116 3.86 -6.76 -7.03
C ARG A 116 2.35 -6.74 -6.84
#